data_AF-A0A3M2LJF1-F1
#
_entry.id   AF-A0A3M2LJF1-F1
#
_cell.length_a   1.000
_cell.length_b   1.000
_cell.length_c   1.000
_cell.angle_alpha   90.00
_cell.angle_beta   90.00
_cell.angle_gamma   90.00
#
_symmetry.space_group_name_H-M   'P 1'
#
loop_
_entity.id
_entity.type
_entity.pdbx_description
1 polymer ?
#
loop_
_entity_poly.entity_id
_entity_poly.type
_entity_poly.pdbx_seq_one_letter_code
_entity_poly.pdbx_strand_id
1 'polypeptide(L)'
;MGSRPRRFGVPSICGRHFFVHHGDLTVDGPLSIGNDPGQAEDTVYVIDGDLTVDGPMRFVNGDVYTPLYVTGSITAQHLMCLSDSNLFIGGSLTVAGLLMTELSDMGMLAVHGAASTGAWFETWDRGEVVFVDELKARRLRLPEGNYLEHSDAEDAADVLLPEFLDGDIDDAAGKLWAAALEGRPLLRP
;
A
#
# COMPACT_ATOMS: atom_id res chain seq x y z
N MET A 1 31.33 46.62 23.65
CA MET A 1 30.50 45.74 24.51
C MET A 1 29.10 45.73 23.92
N GLY A 2 28.53 44.65 23.40
CA GLY A 2 28.96 43.28 23.19
C GLY A 2 28.04 42.66 22.14
N SER A 3 28.61 41.90 21.23
CA SER A 3 27.87 41.06 20.29
C SER A 3 27.28 39.85 21.02
N ARG A 4 26.09 39.40 20.62
CA ARG A 4 25.88 38.03 20.11
C ARG A 4 24.51 37.89 19.41
N PRO A 5 24.43 37.07 18.35
CA PRO A 5 23.25 36.91 17.51
C PRO A 5 22.24 35.96 18.17
N ARG A 6 20.94 36.17 17.92
CA ARG A 6 19.95 35.11 18.16
C ARG A 6 20.20 34.02 17.12
N ARG A 7 20.57 32.85 17.62
CA ARG A 7 20.92 31.67 16.85
C ARG A 7 19.79 31.31 15.89
N PHE A 8 20.07 31.35 14.59
CA PHE A 8 19.57 30.30 13.71
C PHE A 8 20.17 28.99 14.24
N GLY A 9 19.32 28.11 14.77
CA GLY A 9 19.72 26.72 15.02
C GLY A 9 20.08 26.10 13.68
N VAL A 10 21.38 25.96 13.44
CA VAL A 10 21.94 25.19 12.31
C VAL A 10 21.51 23.71 12.45
N PRO A 11 21.53 22.97 11.35
CA PRO A 11 20.46 22.10 10.91
C PRO A 11 20.51 20.75 11.63
N SER A 12 19.38 20.25 12.14
CA SER A 12 19.26 18.80 12.21
C SER A 12 19.07 18.31 10.78
N ILE A 13 20.18 18.07 10.10
CA ILE A 13 20.23 17.00 9.11
C ILE A 13 20.15 15.70 9.94
N CYS A 14 19.01 15.46 10.60
CA CYS A 14 18.69 14.11 11.06
C CYS A 14 18.58 13.28 9.79
N GLY A 15 19.26 12.13 9.80
CA GLY A 15 19.74 11.42 8.63
C GLY A 15 18.73 11.36 7.49
N ARG A 16 19.16 11.82 6.31
CA ARG A 16 18.40 11.68 5.07
C ARG A 16 18.56 10.25 4.57
N HIS A 17 17.72 9.31 5.00
CA HIS A 17 17.80 7.93 4.54
C HIS A 17 16.97 7.84 3.27
N PHE A 18 17.61 8.15 2.14
CA PHE A 18 17.07 7.88 0.81
C PHE A 18 17.79 6.65 0.26
N PHE A 19 17.05 5.60 -0.05
CA PHE A 19 17.59 4.43 -0.75
C PHE A 19 17.09 4.46 -2.19
N VAL A 20 18.04 4.52 -3.12
CA VAL A 20 17.74 4.48 -4.55
C VAL A 20 18.30 3.19 -5.12
N HIS A 21 17.42 2.39 -5.71
CA HIS A 21 17.78 1.27 -6.56
C HIS A 21 17.66 1.72 -8.01
N HIS A 22 18.70 1.54 -8.82
CA HIS A 22 18.67 1.87 -10.25
C HIS A 22 18.48 0.61 -11.08
N GLY A 23 17.52 0.67 -12.01
CA GLY A 23 17.12 -0.47 -12.83
C GLY A 23 15.98 -1.27 -12.20
N ASP A 24 15.60 -2.34 -12.90
CA ASP A 24 14.48 -3.18 -12.50
C ASP A 24 14.86 -4.06 -11.32
N LEU A 25 13.96 -4.17 -10.34
CA LEU A 25 14.11 -4.99 -9.14
C LEU A 25 13.12 -6.15 -9.16
N THR A 26 13.64 -7.36 -8.98
CA THR A 26 12.82 -8.57 -8.74
C THR A 26 13.07 -9.07 -7.32
N VAL A 27 11.99 -9.31 -6.59
CA VAL A 27 12.00 -9.92 -5.27
C VAL A 27 11.39 -11.32 -5.38
N ASP A 28 12.19 -12.35 -5.12
CA ASP A 28 11.76 -13.74 -5.07
C ASP A 28 11.06 -14.01 -3.71
N GLY A 29 9.72 -14.07 -3.73
CA GLY A 29 8.89 -14.30 -2.56
C GLY A 29 8.22 -13.04 -1.97
N PRO A 30 7.66 -13.16 -0.74
CA PRO A 30 6.91 -12.09 -0.11
C PRO A 30 7.75 -10.84 0.18
N LEU A 31 7.14 -9.68 0.00
CA LEU A 31 7.74 -8.39 0.32
C LEU A 31 6.90 -7.65 1.36
N SER A 32 7.49 -7.30 2.49
CA SER A 32 6.90 -6.39 3.48
C SER A 32 7.77 -5.17 3.60
N ILE A 33 7.23 -4.02 3.21
CA ILE A 33 7.84 -2.71 3.44
C ILE A 33 6.99 -2.01 4.48
N GLY A 34 7.61 -1.25 5.37
CA GLY A 34 6.87 -0.56 6.39
C GLY A 34 7.65 -0.29 7.65
N ASN A 35 7.17 0.69 8.39
CA ASN A 35 7.77 1.13 9.64
C ASN A 35 6.70 1.24 10.73
N ASP A 36 7.03 0.71 11.91
CA ASP A 36 6.26 0.94 13.13
C ASP A 36 6.82 2.15 13.89
N PRO A 37 5.97 2.90 14.64
CA PRO A 37 6.42 4.05 15.40
C PRO A 37 7.57 3.68 16.35
N GLY A 38 8.71 4.37 16.21
CA GLY A 38 9.88 4.18 17.06
C GLY A 38 10.70 2.91 16.82
N GLN A 39 10.36 2.10 15.82
CA GLN A 39 11.17 0.92 15.43
C GLN A 39 12.13 1.20 14.27
N ALA A 40 11.77 2.13 13.38
CA ALA A 40 12.53 2.42 12.18
C ALA A 40 12.66 3.93 11.94
N GLU A 41 13.72 4.30 11.22
CA GLU A 41 13.99 5.68 10.84
C GLU A 41 13.14 6.10 9.64
N ASP A 42 12.72 7.37 9.62
CA ASP A 42 12.03 7.97 8.48
C ASP A 42 12.87 7.81 7.20
N THR A 43 12.39 6.96 6.29
CA THR A 43 13.14 6.54 5.11
C THR A 43 12.33 6.80 3.86
N VAL A 44 13.01 7.14 2.76
CA VAL A 44 12.42 7.22 1.42
C VAL A 44 13.04 6.15 0.55
N TYR A 45 12.19 5.31 -0.04
CA TYR A 45 12.62 4.30 -1.00
C TYR A 45 12.29 4.74 -2.43
N VAL A 46 13.25 4.60 -3.34
CA VAL A 46 13.07 4.86 -4.76
C VAL A 46 13.59 3.66 -5.54
N ILE A 47 12.76 3.11 -6.40
CA ILE A 47 13.14 2.17 -7.45
C ILE A 47 13.02 2.93 -8.76
N ASP A 48 14.17 3.24 -9.35
CA ASP A 48 14.28 3.86 -10.66
C ASP A 48 14.26 2.79 -11.76
N GLY A 49 13.09 2.18 -11.94
CA GLY A 49 12.83 1.02 -12.79
C GLY A 49 11.50 0.35 -12.41
N ASP A 50 11.30 -0.87 -12.91
CA ASP A 50 10.16 -1.71 -12.56
C ASP A 50 10.39 -2.47 -11.23
N LEU A 51 9.33 -2.75 -10.49
CA LEU A 51 9.35 -3.66 -9.33
C LEU A 51 8.47 -4.89 -9.61
N THR A 52 9.08 -6.07 -9.59
CA THR A 52 8.36 -7.35 -9.63
C THR A 52 8.53 -8.07 -8.30
N VAL A 53 7.42 -8.47 -7.69
CA VAL A 53 7.39 -9.28 -6.48
C VAL A 53 6.75 -10.62 -6.81
N ASP A 54 7.53 -11.70 -6.75
CA ASP A 54 7.08 -13.07 -6.97
C ASP A 54 6.39 -13.62 -5.71
N GLY A 55 5.36 -12.91 -5.25
CA GLY A 55 4.65 -13.20 -4.01
C GLY A 55 3.71 -12.06 -3.59
N PRO A 56 3.13 -12.15 -2.39
CA PRO A 56 2.33 -11.08 -1.84
C PRO A 56 3.22 -9.93 -1.36
N MET A 57 2.76 -8.71 -1.61
CA MET A 57 3.39 -7.47 -1.16
C MET A 57 2.48 -6.76 -0.16
N ARG A 58 3.04 -6.35 0.99
CA ARG A 58 2.39 -5.38 1.88
C ARG A 58 3.25 -4.15 2.07
N PHE A 59 2.58 -3.01 2.15
CA PHE A 59 3.16 -1.75 2.57
C PHE A 59 2.34 -1.17 3.71
N VAL A 60 2.95 -1.06 4.89
CA VAL A 60 2.25 -0.64 6.12
C VAL A 60 3.09 0.37 6.89
N ASN A 61 2.51 1.50 7.25
CA ASN A 61 3.22 2.53 8.01
C ASN A 61 2.34 3.01 9.16
N GLY A 62 2.80 2.86 10.40
CA GLY A 62 2.15 3.43 11.56
C GLY A 62 2.86 4.70 12.01
N ASP A 63 2.23 5.86 11.90
CA ASP A 63 2.74 7.18 12.32
C ASP A 63 4.14 7.54 11.77
N VAL A 64 4.59 6.84 10.73
CA VAL A 64 5.89 7.00 10.07
C VAL A 64 5.66 7.04 8.56
N TYR A 65 5.68 8.24 7.98
CA TYR A 65 5.24 8.52 6.61
C TYR A 65 6.28 8.13 5.55
N THR A 66 6.81 6.91 5.60
CA THR A 66 7.82 6.41 4.66
C THR A 66 7.19 6.25 3.27
N PRO A 67 7.65 6.99 2.24
CA PRO A 67 7.15 6.80 0.89
C PRO A 67 8.00 5.79 0.12
N LEU A 68 7.34 5.05 -0.77
CA LEU A 68 7.97 4.24 -1.81
C LEU A 68 7.61 4.82 -3.18
N TYR A 69 8.62 5.18 -3.95
CA TYR A 69 8.51 5.59 -5.34
C TYR A 69 9.01 4.48 -6.25
N VAL A 70 8.21 4.07 -7.22
CA VAL A 70 8.62 3.20 -8.33
C VAL A 70 8.41 4.00 -9.61
N THR A 71 9.49 4.35 -10.32
CA THR A 71 9.38 5.19 -11.53
C THR A 71 8.76 4.42 -12.70
N GLY A 72 8.95 3.10 -12.72
CA GLY A 72 8.31 2.16 -13.63
C GLY A 72 7.02 1.54 -13.07
N SER A 73 6.78 0.30 -13.45
CA SER A 73 5.57 -0.47 -13.13
C SER A 73 5.77 -1.40 -11.92
N ILE A 74 4.68 -1.74 -11.24
CA ILE A 74 4.67 -2.79 -10.20
C ILE A 74 3.89 -4.00 -10.69
N THR A 75 4.46 -5.19 -10.49
CA THR A 75 3.76 -6.48 -10.61
C THR A 75 3.86 -7.26 -9.31
N ALA A 76 2.73 -7.75 -8.80
CA ALA A 76 2.69 -8.57 -7.58
C ALA A 76 1.52 -9.57 -7.61
N GLN A 77 1.58 -10.61 -6.77
CA GLN A 77 0.45 -11.54 -6.62
C GLN A 77 -0.72 -10.89 -5.89
N HIS A 78 -0.42 -10.22 -4.78
CA HIS A 78 -1.35 -9.44 -3.96
C HIS A 78 -0.64 -8.15 -3.53
N LEU A 79 -1.39 -7.06 -3.34
CA LEU A 79 -0.87 -5.81 -2.82
C LEU A 79 -1.79 -5.29 -1.71
N MET A 80 -1.22 -5.04 -0.54
CA MET A 80 -1.92 -4.43 0.59
C MET A 80 -1.26 -3.10 0.94
N CYS A 81 -1.98 -2.00 0.81
CA CYS A 81 -1.54 -0.68 1.24
C CYS A 81 -2.32 -0.30 2.50
N LEU A 82 -1.62 -0.21 3.64
CA LEU A 82 -2.23 -0.14 4.96
C LEU A 82 -1.73 1.11 5.71
N SER A 83 -2.63 1.70 6.50
CA SER A 83 -2.37 2.84 7.38
C SER A 83 -1.80 4.06 6.62
N ASP A 84 -0.67 4.62 7.05
CA ASP A 84 -0.06 5.83 6.48
C ASP A 84 0.90 5.49 5.31
N SER A 85 0.64 4.39 4.60
CA SER A 85 1.48 3.97 3.48
C SER A 85 1.36 4.95 2.30
N ASN A 86 2.50 5.34 1.73
CA ASN A 86 2.59 6.34 0.67
C ASN A 86 3.29 5.72 -0.55
N LEU A 87 2.52 5.11 -1.46
CA LEU A 87 3.02 4.40 -2.63
C LEU A 87 2.75 5.18 -3.93
N PHE A 88 3.82 5.49 -4.66
CA PHE A 88 3.76 6.18 -5.94
C PHE A 88 4.32 5.30 -7.05
N ILE A 89 3.51 5.06 -8.09
CA ILE A 89 3.85 4.22 -9.25
C ILE A 89 3.78 5.09 -10.50
N GLY A 90 4.94 5.34 -11.13
CA GLY A 90 5.05 6.14 -12.35
C GLY A 90 4.54 5.41 -13.59
N GLY A 91 4.60 4.08 -13.60
CA GLY A 91 4.10 3.20 -14.65
C GLY A 91 2.77 2.53 -14.28
N SER A 92 2.63 1.27 -14.69
CA SER A 92 1.39 0.49 -14.51
C SER A 92 1.39 -0.30 -13.20
N LEU A 93 0.20 -0.62 -12.69
CA LEU A 93 0.01 -1.55 -11.57
C LEU A 93 -0.68 -2.82 -12.08
N THR A 94 -0.03 -3.97 -11.90
CA THR A 94 -0.63 -5.29 -12.15
C THR A 94 -0.60 -6.13 -10.89
N VAL A 95 -1.77 -6.40 -10.33
CA VAL A 95 -1.94 -7.30 -9.19
C VAL A 95 -2.72 -8.53 -9.64
N ALA A 96 -2.17 -9.73 -9.50
CA ALA A 96 -2.84 -10.92 -10.02
C ALA A 96 -4.16 -11.22 -9.28
N GLY A 97 -4.16 -11.04 -7.96
CA GLY A 97 -5.26 -11.38 -7.07
C GLY A 97 -5.95 -10.17 -6.47
N LEU A 98 -5.51 -9.78 -5.28
CA LEU A 98 -6.21 -8.81 -4.43
C LEU A 98 -5.36 -7.55 -4.27
N LEU A 99 -5.94 -6.41 -4.60
CA LEU A 99 -5.52 -5.10 -4.11
C LEU A 99 -6.36 -4.79 -2.87
N MET A 100 -5.72 -4.49 -1.75
CA MET A 100 -6.39 -4.03 -0.55
C MET A 100 -5.88 -2.63 -0.20
N THR A 101 -6.81 -1.71 0.05
CA THR A 101 -6.52 -0.36 0.55
C THR A 101 -7.24 -0.15 1.87
N GLU A 102 -6.45 0.07 2.91
CA GLU A 102 -6.91 0.43 4.25
C GLU A 102 -6.10 1.65 4.70
N LEU A 103 -6.30 2.77 4.01
CA LEU A 103 -5.46 3.95 4.15
C LEU A 103 -6.07 4.93 5.15
N SER A 104 -5.23 5.48 6.02
CA SER A 104 -5.61 6.59 6.90
C SER A 104 -5.62 7.92 6.14
N ASP A 105 -6.02 9.03 6.77
CA ASP A 105 -5.98 10.39 6.19
C ASP A 105 -4.60 10.80 5.59
N MET A 106 -3.52 10.12 5.99
CA MET A 106 -2.15 10.39 5.53
C MET A 106 -1.61 9.33 4.57
N GLY A 107 -2.39 8.28 4.30
CA GLY A 107 -2.07 7.25 3.34
C GLY A 107 -2.40 7.68 1.92
N MET A 108 -1.56 7.28 0.97
CA MET A 108 -1.76 7.54 -0.45
C MET A 108 -1.29 6.37 -1.31
N LEU A 109 -2.12 5.98 -2.27
CA LEU A 109 -1.74 5.14 -3.41
C LEU A 109 -1.96 5.94 -4.69
N ALA A 110 -0.91 6.15 -5.49
CA ALA A 110 -1.01 6.81 -6.78
C ALA A 110 -0.43 5.95 -7.90
N VAL A 111 -1.22 5.71 -8.94
CA VAL A 111 -0.81 4.96 -10.14
C VAL A 111 -1.02 5.83 -11.38
N HIS A 112 0.08 6.16 -12.06
CA HIS A 112 0.07 7.03 -13.23
C HIS A 112 -0.31 6.32 -14.53
N GLY A 113 0.00 5.02 -14.67
CA GLY A 113 -0.35 4.21 -15.82
C GLY A 113 -1.60 3.37 -15.63
N ALA A 114 -1.77 2.37 -16.49
CA ALA A 114 -2.87 1.43 -16.40
C ALA A 114 -2.80 0.63 -15.10
N ALA A 115 -3.96 0.40 -14.47
CA ALA A 115 -4.06 -0.41 -13.27
C ALA A 115 -5.03 -1.58 -13.48
N SER A 116 -4.64 -2.77 -13.03
CA SER A 116 -5.50 -3.94 -13.03
C SER A 116 -5.26 -4.83 -11.80
N THR A 117 -6.35 -5.37 -11.28
CA THR A 117 -6.34 -6.37 -10.21
C THR A 117 -7.50 -7.34 -10.37
N GLY A 118 -7.40 -8.54 -9.82
CA GLY A 118 -8.51 -9.50 -9.81
C GLY A 118 -9.71 -8.96 -9.01
N ALA A 119 -9.44 -8.47 -7.81
CA ALA A 119 -10.39 -7.75 -6.97
C ALA A 119 -9.71 -6.58 -6.26
N TRP A 120 -10.50 -5.57 -5.93
CA TRP A 120 -10.10 -4.43 -5.11
C TRP A 120 -11.01 -4.34 -3.89
N PHE A 121 -10.42 -4.44 -2.71
CA PHE A 121 -11.12 -4.33 -1.44
C PHE A 121 -10.63 -3.09 -0.69
N GLU A 122 -11.47 -2.07 -0.66
CA GLU A 122 -11.22 -0.84 0.09
C GLU A 122 -11.99 -0.90 1.41
N THR A 123 -11.26 -0.96 2.52
CA THR A 123 -11.85 -1.09 3.86
C THR A 123 -11.84 0.22 4.64
N TRP A 124 -11.03 1.21 4.22
CA TRP A 124 -10.96 2.51 4.86
C TRP A 124 -10.79 3.65 3.84
N ASP A 125 -11.89 4.37 3.58
CA ASP A 125 -11.95 5.55 2.68
C ASP A 125 -11.57 6.82 3.45
N ARG A 126 -10.30 6.90 3.86
CA ARG A 126 -9.74 8.08 4.54
C ARG A 126 -8.51 8.61 3.83
N GLY A 127 -7.68 7.70 3.34
CA GLY A 127 -6.56 8.06 2.47
C GLY A 127 -6.97 8.24 1.02
N GLU A 128 -6.02 8.69 0.21
CA GLU A 128 -6.26 8.97 -1.20
C GLU A 128 -5.79 7.79 -2.06
N VAL A 129 -6.70 7.27 -2.89
CA VAL A 129 -6.37 6.27 -3.92
C VAL A 129 -6.61 6.88 -5.30
N VAL A 130 -5.52 7.17 -6.02
CA VAL A 130 -5.54 7.79 -7.34
C VAL A 130 -5.10 6.78 -8.40
N PHE A 131 -6.01 6.47 -9.32
CA PHE A 131 -5.67 5.86 -10.60
C PHE A 131 -5.90 6.90 -11.71
N VAL A 132 -4.84 7.24 -12.45
CA VAL A 132 -4.93 8.20 -13.57
C VAL A 132 -5.82 7.64 -14.69
N ASP A 133 -5.64 6.35 -14.97
CA ASP A 133 -6.54 5.58 -15.82
C ASP A 133 -7.55 4.80 -14.96
N GLU A 134 -8.67 4.37 -15.55
CA GLU A 134 -9.65 3.55 -14.85
C GLU A 134 -9.05 2.22 -14.38
N LEU A 135 -9.15 1.93 -13.08
CA LEU A 135 -8.78 0.64 -12.50
C LEU A 135 -9.70 -0.47 -13.03
N LYS A 136 -9.11 -1.50 -13.62
CA LYS A 136 -9.81 -2.74 -13.99
C LYS A 136 -9.82 -3.71 -12.81
N ALA A 137 -10.94 -3.80 -12.10
CA ALA A 137 -11.09 -4.66 -10.92
C ALA A 137 -12.54 -5.04 -10.65
N ARG A 138 -12.76 -6.17 -9.98
CA ARG A 138 -14.00 -6.41 -9.22
C ARG A 138 -13.92 -5.62 -7.92
N ARG A 139 -14.70 -4.54 -7.81
CA ARG A 139 -14.75 -3.71 -6.60
C ARG A 139 -15.54 -4.42 -5.53
N LEU A 140 -14.99 -4.49 -4.32
CA LEU A 140 -15.61 -5.15 -3.18
C LEU A 140 -16.01 -4.10 -2.16
N ARG A 141 -17.18 -4.28 -1.56
CA ARG A 141 -17.67 -3.46 -0.45
C ARG A 141 -18.10 -4.34 0.72
N LEU A 142 -18.09 -3.76 1.91
CA LEU A 142 -18.71 -4.39 3.06
C LEU A 142 -20.22 -4.18 3.05
N PRO A 143 -21.02 -5.18 3.46
CA PRO A 143 -22.48 -5.08 3.46
C PRO A 143 -23.04 -3.95 4.34
N GLU A 144 -22.32 -3.54 5.40
CA GLU A 144 -22.79 -2.57 6.40
C GLU A 144 -21.85 -1.34 6.59
N GLY A 145 -20.90 -1.14 5.67
CA GLY A 145 -19.93 -0.04 5.76
C GLY A 145 -20.45 1.29 5.20
N ASN A 146 -20.25 2.39 5.92
CA ASN A 146 -20.56 3.76 5.45
C ASN A 146 -19.51 4.31 4.45
N TYR A 147 -18.62 3.47 3.93
CA TYR A 147 -17.47 3.88 3.13
C TYR A 147 -17.72 3.52 1.67
N LEU A 148 -17.74 4.57 0.84
CA LEU A 148 -18.03 4.61 -0.60
C LEU A 148 -19.16 3.67 -1.09
N GLU A 149 -20.35 4.25 -1.30
CA GLU A 149 -21.38 3.63 -2.13
C GLU A 149 -20.92 3.59 -3.60
N HIS A 150 -20.08 2.63 -3.95
CA HIS A 150 -19.85 2.24 -5.33
C HIS A 150 -21.04 1.39 -5.78
N SER A 151 -21.88 1.97 -6.65
CA SER A 151 -23.08 1.29 -7.17
C SER A 151 -22.76 0.00 -7.95
N ASP A 152 -21.51 -0.17 -8.37
CA ASP A 152 -20.97 -1.31 -9.11
C ASP A 152 -20.19 -2.31 -8.23
N ALA A 153 -20.07 -2.07 -6.91
CA ALA A 153 -19.32 -2.97 -6.03
C ALA A 153 -20.12 -4.23 -5.63
N GLU A 154 -19.43 -5.37 -5.69
CA GLU A 154 -19.87 -6.68 -5.20
C GLU A 154 -19.73 -6.76 -3.68
N ASP A 155 -20.56 -7.59 -3.04
CA ASP A 155 -20.38 -7.88 -1.60
C ASP A 155 -19.07 -8.64 -1.40
N ALA A 156 -18.21 -8.16 -0.51
CA ALA A 156 -16.96 -8.83 -0.17
C ALA A 156 -17.20 -10.28 0.26
N ALA A 157 -18.33 -10.59 0.91
CA ALA A 157 -18.70 -11.94 1.32
C ALA A 157 -18.99 -12.89 0.15
N ASP A 158 -19.24 -12.38 -1.05
CA ASP A 158 -19.42 -13.18 -2.26
C ASP A 158 -18.08 -13.47 -2.97
N VAL A 159 -17.04 -12.70 -2.68
CA VAL A 159 -15.76 -12.74 -3.40
C VAL A 159 -14.62 -13.25 -2.53
N LEU A 160 -14.61 -12.93 -1.23
CA LEU A 160 -13.61 -13.37 -0.26
C LEU A 160 -14.08 -14.60 0.51
N LEU A 161 -13.13 -15.36 1.06
CA LEU A 161 -13.47 -16.45 1.98
C LEU A 161 -14.08 -15.86 3.27
N PRO A 162 -15.16 -16.47 3.82
CA PRO A 162 -15.86 -15.93 5.00
C PRO A 162 -14.97 -15.68 6.22
N GLU A 163 -13.94 -16.52 6.39
CA GLU A 163 -12.95 -16.44 7.48
C GLU A 163 -12.11 -15.15 7.48
N PHE A 164 -12.13 -14.36 6.40
CA PHE A 164 -11.47 -13.06 6.35
C PHE A 164 -12.38 -11.90 6.74
N LEU A 165 -13.69 -12.17 6.85
CA LEU A 165 -14.73 -11.19 7.13
C LEU A 165 -15.42 -11.46 8.47
N ASP A 166 -15.00 -12.51 9.20
CA ASP A 166 -15.51 -12.78 10.53
C ASP A 166 -14.83 -11.88 11.58
N GLY A 167 -15.60 -11.41 12.56
CA GLY A 167 -15.06 -10.61 13.66
C GLY A 167 -14.82 -9.14 13.32
N ASP A 168 -13.74 -8.57 13.86
CA ASP A 168 -13.38 -7.17 13.68
C ASP A 168 -12.82 -6.94 12.27
N ILE A 169 -13.40 -5.98 11.54
CA ILE A 169 -12.96 -5.62 10.20
C ILE A 169 -11.52 -5.12 10.21
N ASP A 170 -11.11 -4.50 11.31
CA ASP A 170 -9.75 -3.99 11.53
C ASP A 170 -8.71 -5.13 11.57
N ASP A 171 -9.13 -6.40 11.69
CA ASP A 171 -8.25 -7.59 11.63
C ASP A 171 -8.24 -8.26 10.23
N ALA A 172 -9.09 -7.82 9.30
CA ALA A 172 -9.19 -8.42 7.96
C ALA A 172 -7.85 -8.36 7.21
N ALA A 173 -7.13 -7.23 7.28
CA ALA A 173 -5.81 -7.07 6.68
C ALA A 173 -4.80 -8.10 7.23
N GLY A 174 -4.81 -8.34 8.54
CA GLY A 174 -3.94 -9.31 9.20
C GLY A 174 -4.20 -10.74 8.73
N LYS A 175 -5.48 -11.14 8.69
CA LYS A 175 -5.90 -12.47 8.23
C LYS A 175 -5.59 -12.70 6.75
N LEU A 176 -5.89 -11.71 5.91
CA LEU A 176 -5.59 -11.76 4.47
C LEU A 176 -4.09 -11.87 4.23
N TRP A 177 -3.27 -11.10 4.96
CA TRP A 177 -1.82 -11.16 4.84
C TRP A 177 -1.28 -12.52 5.25
N ALA A 178 -1.73 -13.07 6.38
CA ALA A 178 -1.34 -14.39 6.84
C ALA A 178 -1.70 -15.49 5.81
N ALA A 179 -2.92 -15.46 5.27
CA ALA A 179 -3.34 -16.39 4.24
C ALA A 179 -2.51 -16.24 2.95
N ALA A 180 -2.16 -15.02 2.55
CA ALA A 180 -1.34 -14.76 1.39
C ALA A 180 0.08 -15.32 1.56
N LEU A 181 0.68 -15.17 2.75
CA LEU A 181 1.99 -15.76 3.08
C LEU A 181 1.96 -17.30 3.04
N GLU A 182 0.83 -17.91 3.39
CA GLU A 182 0.61 -19.35 3.30
C GLU A 182 0.32 -19.83 1.87
N GLY A 183 0.22 -18.91 0.90
CA GLY A 183 -0.15 -19.23 -0.48
C GLY A 183 -1.61 -19.68 -0.63
N ARG A 184 -2.46 -19.39 0.37
CA ARG A 184 -3.89 -19.73 0.32
C ARG A 184 -4.62 -18.77 -0.64
N PRO A 185 -5.66 -19.26 -1.33
CA PRO A 185 -6.49 -18.40 -2.16
C PRO A 185 -7.21 -17.37 -1.28
N LEU A 186 -7.09 -16.08 -1.64
CA LEU A 186 -7.84 -15.01 -0.97
C LEU A 186 -9.23 -14.82 -1.59
N LEU A 187 -9.33 -15.08 -2.89
CA LEU A 187 -10.55 -14.96 -3.67
C LEU A 187 -11.22 -16.32 -3.82
N ARG A 188 -12.54 -16.32 -3.84
CA ARG A 188 -13.34 -17.49 -4.25
C ARG A 188 -13.13 -17.77 -5.75
N PRO A 189 -13.18 -19.06 -6.14
CA PRO A 189 -13.06 -19.47 -7.54
C PRO A 189 -14.21 -18.97 -8.41
#